data_AF-A0AAV1Q1J9-F1
#
_entry.id   AF-A0AAV1Q1J9-F1
#
_cell.length_a   1.000
_cell.length_b   1.000
_cell.length_c   1.000
_cell.angle_alpha   90.00
_cell.angle_beta   90.00
_cell.angle_gamma   90.00
#
_symmetry.space_group_name_H-M   'P 1'
#
loop_
_entity.id
_entity.type
_entity.pdbx_description
1 polymer ?
#
loop_
_entity_poly.entity_id
_entity_poly.type
_entity_poly.pdbx_seq_one_letter_code
_entity_poly.pdbx_strand_id
1 'polypeptide(L)'
;MYKEAFKDTPDHFTAALLIIRAMMTLVEELKAIIPRALPTISEAVQQLVIDRLLTSGLNSIEDLKYVQQEDIGDLLPVIQQRKLLDAFKMETETITLDLQVLPADSSCTTFQSIQFIFAVQLSIYWN
;
A
#
# COMPACT_ATOMS: atom_id res chain seq x y z
N MET A 1 28.34 41.34 16.93
CA MET A 1 27.96 40.69 15.66
C MET A 1 27.02 39.53 15.98
N TYR A 2 25.72 39.79 16.04
CA TYR A 2 24.75 38.71 16.16
C TYR A 2 24.59 38.10 14.77
N LYS A 3 25.01 36.83 14.62
CA LYS A 3 24.60 36.01 13.50
C LYS A 3 23.11 35.72 13.70
N GLU A 4 22.25 36.48 13.03
CA GLU A 4 20.86 36.06 12.84
C GLU A 4 20.91 34.85 11.90
N ALA A 5 20.82 33.66 12.49
CA ALA A 5 20.48 32.46 11.77
C ALA A 5 19.07 32.67 11.22
N PHE A 6 18.98 32.97 9.92
CA PHE A 6 17.73 32.93 9.18
C PHE A 6 17.14 31.54 9.41
N LYS A 7 16.12 31.50 10.26
CA LYS A 7 15.33 30.30 10.50
C LYS A 7 14.45 30.19 9.26
N ASP A 8 14.95 29.50 8.24
CA ASP A 8 14.23 29.18 7.01
C ASP A 8 13.00 28.34 7.37
N THR A 9 11.93 29.01 7.79
CA THR A 9 10.59 28.46 7.71
C THR A 9 10.26 28.40 6.23
N PRO A 10 10.08 27.21 5.63
CA PRO A 10 9.65 27.13 4.24
C PRO A 10 8.39 27.96 4.10
N ASP A 11 8.41 28.88 3.15
CA ASP A 11 7.26 29.72 2.88
C ASP A 11 6.05 28.83 2.53
N HIS A 12 4.86 29.36 2.74
CA HIS A 12 3.62 28.61 2.56
C HIS A 12 3.50 27.97 1.16
N PHE A 13 4.10 28.58 0.12
CA PHE A 13 4.09 28.05 -1.22
C PHE A 13 5.02 26.83 -1.35
N THR A 14 6.22 26.88 -0.77
CA THR A 14 7.14 25.74 -0.72
C THR A 14 6.52 24.55 0.05
N ALA A 15 5.85 24.81 1.17
CA ALA A 15 5.16 23.77 1.93
C ALA A 15 4.00 23.13 1.13
N ALA A 16 3.18 23.94 0.45
CA ALA A 16 2.11 23.45 -0.41
C ALA A 16 2.66 22.60 -1.57
N LEU A 17 3.77 23.01 -2.19
CA LEU A 17 4.39 22.26 -3.27
C LEU A 17 4.91 20.89 -2.80
N LEU A 18 5.48 20.83 -1.60
CA LEU A 18 5.93 19.59 -0.98
C LEU A 18 4.76 18.64 -0.68
N ILE A 19 3.64 19.17 -0.19
CA ILE A 19 2.42 18.39 0.08
C ILE A 19 1.86 17.82 -1.23
N ILE A 20 1.70 18.67 -2.26
CA ILE A 20 1.23 18.23 -3.59
C ILE A 20 2.13 17.13 -4.14
N ARG A 21 3.45 17.29 -4.02
CA ARG A 21 4.42 16.29 -4.47
C ARG A 21 4.26 14.96 -3.75
N ALA A 22 4.09 14.98 -2.43
CA ALA A 22 3.88 13.78 -1.61
C ALA A 22 2.56 13.08 -1.96
N MET A 23 1.50 13.86 -2.20
CA MET A 23 0.21 13.30 -2.64
C MET A 23 0.33 12.65 -4.01
N MET A 24 1.03 13.27 -4.97
CA MET A 24 1.26 12.67 -6.29
C MET A 24 2.04 11.36 -6.19
N THR A 25 3.09 11.29 -5.36
CA THR A 25 3.85 10.04 -5.19
C THR A 25 2.98 8.93 -4.61
N LEU A 26 2.16 9.24 -3.61
CA LEU A 26 1.24 8.28 -3.00
C LEU A 26 0.23 7.73 -4.03
N VAL A 27 -0.34 8.60 -4.86
CA VAL A 27 -1.26 8.19 -5.94
C VAL A 27 -0.60 7.24 -6.93
N GLU A 28 0.65 7.51 -7.32
CA GLU A 28 1.38 6.63 -8.24
C GLU A 28 1.70 5.26 -7.61
N GLU A 29 2.02 5.23 -6.32
CA GLU A 29 2.20 3.96 -5.59
C GLU A 29 0.89 3.16 -5.51
N LEU A 30 -0.24 3.81 -5.15
CA LEU A 30 -1.55 3.15 -5.16
C LEU A 30 -1.93 2.65 -6.57
N LYS A 31 -1.58 3.41 -7.61
CA LYS A 31 -1.76 2.98 -9.00
C LYS A 31 -0.93 1.76 -9.38
N ALA A 32 0.19 1.51 -8.70
CA ALA A 32 0.99 0.30 -8.89
C ALA A 32 0.44 -0.88 -8.08
N ILE A 33 -0.04 -0.65 -6.86
CA ILE A 33 -0.47 -1.70 -5.92
C ILE A 33 -1.85 -2.27 -6.28
N ILE A 34 -2.84 -1.42 -6.56
CA ILE A 34 -4.22 -1.83 -6.83
C ILE A 34 -4.33 -2.82 -8.01
N PRO A 35 -3.72 -2.59 -9.19
CA PRO A 35 -3.82 -3.53 -10.30
C PRO A 35 -2.99 -4.80 -10.09
N ARG A 36 -1.98 -4.79 -9.20
CA ARG A 36 -1.29 -6.03 -8.78
C ARG A 36 -2.22 -6.91 -7.94
N ALA A 37 -2.99 -6.31 -7.04
CA ALA A 37 -3.97 -7.01 -6.22
C ALA A 37 -5.20 -7.47 -7.03
N LEU A 38 -5.65 -6.63 -7.96
CA LEU A 38 -6.86 -6.83 -8.77
C LEU A 38 -6.55 -6.59 -10.26
N PRO A 39 -5.93 -7.55 -10.96
CA PRO A 39 -5.50 -7.37 -12.36
C PRO A 39 -6.64 -7.19 -13.37
N THR A 40 -7.88 -7.42 -12.96
CA THR A 40 -9.10 -7.30 -13.79
C THR A 40 -9.91 -6.05 -13.46
N ILE A 41 -9.41 -5.16 -12.60
CA ILE A 41 -10.09 -3.92 -12.24
C ILE A 41 -10.05 -2.92 -13.41
N SER A 42 -11.15 -2.17 -13.60
CA SER A 42 -11.15 -1.08 -14.57
C SER A 42 -10.47 0.16 -14.00
N GLU A 43 -9.87 0.99 -14.85
CA GLU A 43 -9.22 2.24 -14.44
C GLU A 43 -10.19 3.18 -13.71
N ALA A 44 -11.46 3.22 -14.12
CA ALA A 44 -12.50 4.01 -13.46
C ALA A 44 -12.71 3.56 -12.00
N VAL A 45 -12.82 2.24 -11.76
CA VAL A 45 -13.00 1.70 -10.40
C VAL A 45 -11.72 1.86 -9.59
N GLN A 46 -10.54 1.70 -10.21
CA GLN A 46 -9.26 1.98 -9.56
C GLN A 46 -9.16 3.42 -9.06
N GLN A 47 -9.54 4.40 -9.89
CA GLN A 47 -9.55 5.81 -9.49
C GLN A 47 -10.53 6.07 -8.33
N LEU A 48 -11.71 5.44 -8.34
CA LEU A 48 -12.67 5.56 -7.23
C LEU A 48 -12.10 5.00 -5.92
N VAL A 49 -11.36 3.88 -5.98
CA VAL A 49 -10.69 3.31 -4.81
C VAL A 49 -9.62 4.27 -4.30
N ILE A 50 -8.80 4.85 -5.17
CA ILE A 50 -7.76 5.82 -4.78
C ILE A 50 -8.39 7.04 -4.12
N ASP A 51 -9.41 7.64 -4.73
CA ASP A 51 -10.10 8.81 -4.19
C ASP A 51 -10.72 8.52 -2.80
N ARG A 52 -11.32 7.35 -2.64
CA ARG A 52 -11.88 6.90 -1.35
C ARG A 52 -10.81 6.74 -0.27
N LEU A 53 -9.65 6.19 -0.62
CA LEU A 53 -8.53 6.06 0.32
C LEU A 53 -7.94 7.41 0.71
N LEU A 54 -7.79 8.34 -0.25
CA LEU A 54 -7.31 9.69 0.05
C LEU A 54 -8.30 10.45 0.95
N THR A 55 -9.60 10.32 0.69
CA THR A 55 -10.65 10.97 1.50
C THR A 55 -10.83 10.33 2.87
N SER A 56 -10.44 9.06 3.06
CA SER A 56 -10.39 8.41 4.39
C SER A 56 -9.21 8.86 5.24
N GLY A 57 -8.36 9.76 4.74
CA GLY A 57 -7.21 10.30 5.48
C GLY A 57 -5.92 9.49 5.32
N LEU A 58 -5.80 8.72 4.25
CA LEU A 58 -4.58 7.97 3.95
C LEU A 58 -3.46 8.93 3.55
N ASN A 59 -2.39 9.00 4.35
CA ASN A 59 -1.26 9.91 4.13
C ASN A 59 0.00 9.17 3.66
N SER A 60 0.07 7.85 3.86
CA SER A 60 1.23 7.04 3.54
C SER A 60 0.84 5.60 3.22
N ILE A 61 1.71 4.88 2.51
CA ILE A 61 1.51 3.45 2.21
C ILE A 61 1.40 2.62 3.48
N GLU A 62 2.08 3.01 4.56
CA GLU A 62 1.96 2.36 5.87
C GLU A 62 0.54 2.40 6.45
N ASP A 63 -0.27 3.39 6.08
CA ASP A 63 -1.65 3.52 6.55
C ASP A 63 -2.57 2.46 5.93
N LEU A 64 -2.15 1.82 4.84
CA LEU A 64 -2.94 0.80 4.14
C LEU A 64 -3.29 -0.40 5.04
N LYS A 65 -2.47 -0.69 6.06
CA LYS A 65 -2.74 -1.77 7.03
C LYS A 65 -3.95 -1.50 7.92
N TYR A 66 -4.38 -0.24 8.02
CA TYR A 66 -5.54 0.17 8.83
C TYR A 66 -6.85 0.20 8.03
N VAL A 67 -6.77 0.08 6.69
CA VAL A 67 -7.96 0.08 5.83
C VAL A 67 -8.78 -1.17 6.10
N GLN A 68 -10.09 -0.99 6.26
CA GLN A 68 -11.04 -2.06 6.53
C GLN A 68 -12.01 -2.26 5.35
N GLN A 69 -12.79 -3.34 5.39
CA GLN A 69 -13.79 -3.62 4.35
C GLN A 69 -14.85 -2.53 4.27
N GLU A 70 -15.22 -1.90 5.40
CA GLU A 70 -16.20 -0.81 5.43
C GLU A 70 -15.74 0.46 4.68
N ASP A 71 -14.43 0.70 4.60
CA ASP A 71 -13.88 1.86 3.91
C ASP A 71 -14.04 1.78 2.39
N ILE A 72 -13.99 0.55 1.84
CA ILE A 72 -14.03 0.24 0.40
C ILE A 72 -15.26 -0.60 0.00
N GLY A 73 -16.19 -0.82 0.94
CA GLY A 73 -17.25 -1.83 0.87
C GLY A 73 -18.23 -1.63 -0.27
N ASP A 74 -18.46 -0.37 -0.63
CA ASP A 74 -19.42 0.06 -1.64
C ASP A 74 -18.84 0.05 -3.06
N LEU A 75 -17.52 -0.09 -3.21
CA LEU A 75 -16.81 0.11 -4.48
C LEU A 75 -16.49 -1.18 -5.21
N LEU A 76 -16.32 -2.27 -4.47
CA LEU A 76 -15.86 -3.55 -4.99
C LEU A 76 -16.72 -4.70 -4.46
N PRO A 77 -16.88 -5.81 -5.19
CA PRO A 77 -17.43 -7.04 -4.64
C PRO A 77 -16.61 -7.54 -3.44
N VAL A 78 -17.28 -8.17 -2.46
CA VAL A 78 -16.66 -8.63 -1.19
C VAL A 78 -15.37 -9.44 -1.35
N ILE A 79 -15.27 -10.28 -2.39
CA ILE A 79 -14.06 -11.09 -2.65
C ILE A 79 -12.91 -10.22 -3.15
N GLN A 80 -13.19 -9.21 -3.98
CA GLN A 80 -12.18 -8.27 -4.47
C GLN A 80 -11.70 -7.35 -3.35
N GLN A 81 -12.60 -6.92 -2.47
CA GLN A 81 -12.22 -6.16 -1.27
C GLN A 81 -11.21 -6.94 -0.43
N ARG A 82 -11.50 -8.20 -0.09
CA ARG A 82 -10.59 -9.04 0.71
C ARG A 82 -9.22 -9.19 0.06
N LYS A 83 -9.17 -9.49 -1.23
CA LYS A 83 -7.90 -9.60 -1.99
C LYS A 83 -7.10 -8.31 -1.96
N LEU A 84 -7.77 -7.16 -2.09
CA LEU A 84 -7.12 -5.86 -2.03
C LEU A 84 -6.55 -5.57 -0.65
N LEU A 85 -7.33 -5.85 0.41
CA LEU A 85 -6.88 -5.67 1.79
C LEU A 85 -5.74 -6.62 2.19
N ASP A 86 -5.76 -7.86 1.71
CA ASP A 86 -4.64 -8.78 1.88
C ASP A 86 -3.37 -8.23 1.18
N ALA A 87 -3.50 -7.73 -0.04
CA ALA A 87 -2.37 -7.12 -0.75
C ALA A 87 -1.83 -5.87 -0.03
N PHE A 88 -2.70 -5.04 0.54
CA PHE A 88 -2.31 -3.89 1.35
C PHE A 88 -1.50 -4.29 2.58
N LYS A 89 -1.90 -5.34 3.29
CA LYS A 89 -1.12 -5.86 4.43
C LYS A 89 0.24 -6.37 3.98
N MET A 90 0.28 -7.15 2.90
CA MET A 90 1.54 -7.68 2.36
C MET A 90 2.49 -6.55 1.95
N GLU A 91 2.00 -5.49 1.31
CA GLU A 91 2.82 -4.34 0.90
C GLU A 91 3.40 -3.58 2.11
N THR A 92 2.62 -3.46 3.19
CA THR A 92 3.13 -2.84 4.43
C THR A 92 4.14 -3.72 5.18
N GLU A 93 4.03 -5.04 5.07
CA GLU A 93 4.97 -5.98 5.69
C GLU A 93 6.29 -6.06 4.90
N THR A 94 6.25 -6.01 3.57
CA THR A 94 7.46 -6.03 2.72
C THR A 94 8.31 -4.78 2.88
N ILE A 95 7.71 -3.59 3.05
CA ILE A 95 8.46 -2.33 3.26
C ILE A 95 9.21 -2.33 4.60
N THR A 96 8.71 -3.01 5.63
CA THR A 96 9.42 -3.13 6.92
C THR A 96 10.63 -4.07 6.91
N LEU A 97 10.74 -4.95 5.91
CA LEU A 97 11.85 -5.91 5.78
C LEU A 97 13.04 -5.37 4.98
N ASP A 98 12.84 -4.38 4.11
CA ASP A 98 13.91 -3.85 3.23
C ASP A 98 14.87 -2.87 3.94
N LEU A 99 14.51 -2.38 5.14
CA LEU A 99 15.35 -1.48 5.94
C LEU A 99 16.25 -2.21 6.96
N GLN A 100 16.61 -3.46 6.73
CA GLN A 100 17.67 -4.15 7.46
C GLN A 100 18.92 -4.24 6.59
N VAL A 101 19.79 -3.24 6.75
CA VAL A 101 21.16 -3.22 6.22
C VAL A 101 21.85 -4.54 6.58
N LEU A 102 22.21 -5.30 5.55
CA LEU A 102 23.07 -6.47 5.63
C LEU A 102 24.38 -6.12 6.38
N PRO A 103 24.86 -7.02 7.25
CA PRO A 103 26.18 -7.57 6.99
C PRO A 103 26.09 -9.08 6.77
N ALA A 104 26.86 -9.54 5.79
CA ALA A 104 26.91 -10.92 5.34
C ALA A 104 27.45 -11.89 6.40
N ASP A 105 27.13 -13.16 6.13
CA ASP A 105 27.73 -14.39 6.64
C ASP A 105 27.27 -14.90 8.02
N SER A 106 26.33 -15.86 8.00
CA SER A 106 26.58 -17.25 8.43
C SER A 106 25.27 -18.05 8.53
N SER A 107 25.13 -19.02 7.61
CA SER A 107 24.63 -20.37 7.86
C SER A 107 23.18 -20.59 8.38
N CYS A 108 22.41 -21.26 7.51
CA CYS A 108 21.68 -22.49 7.81
C CYS A 108 20.23 -22.40 8.34
N THR A 109 19.33 -22.80 7.43
CA THR A 109 18.21 -23.74 7.59
C THR A 109 16.83 -23.26 8.07
N THR A 110 15.90 -23.49 7.13
CA THR A 110 14.51 -23.94 7.30
C THR A 110 13.45 -22.87 7.54
N PHE A 111 12.69 -22.54 6.49
CA PHE A 111 11.22 -22.63 6.56
C PHE A 111 10.63 -22.84 5.16
N GLN A 112 10.49 -24.11 4.81
CA GLN A 112 9.68 -24.59 3.71
C GLN A 112 8.21 -24.41 4.12
N SER A 113 7.42 -23.63 3.36
CA SER A 113 5.97 -23.82 3.10
C SER A 113 5.23 -22.50 2.83
N ILE A 114 5.37 -21.91 1.63
CA ILE A 114 4.34 -20.99 1.09
C ILE A 114 4.14 -21.25 -0.42
N GLN A 115 3.98 -22.51 -0.81
CA GLN A 115 3.62 -22.90 -2.19
C GLN A 115 2.37 -23.78 -2.26
N PHE A 116 1.54 -23.85 -1.21
CA PHE A 116 0.43 -24.81 -1.15
C PHE A 116 -0.99 -24.28 -0.90
N ILE A 117 -1.25 -22.97 -1.01
CA ILE A 117 -2.63 -22.44 -0.84
C ILE A 117 -3.32 -22.05 -2.17
N PHE A 118 -2.67 -22.21 -3.32
CA PHE A 118 -3.33 -21.94 -4.62
C PHE A 118 -3.98 -23.15 -5.32
N ALA A 119 -4.00 -24.36 -4.72
CA ALA A 119 -4.42 -25.56 -5.46
C ALA A 119 -5.40 -26.54 -4.76
N VAL A 120 -6.19 -26.14 -3.75
CA VAL A 120 -7.15 -27.08 -3.11
C VAL A 120 -8.63 -26.67 -3.21
N GLN A 121 -8.99 -25.47 -3.69
CA GLN A 121 -10.38 -25.02 -3.69
C GLN A 121 -11.20 -25.27 -4.98
N LEU A 122 -10.75 -26.17 -5.88
CA LEU A 122 -11.52 -26.54 -7.08
C LEU A 122 -11.78 -28.06 -7.22
N SER A 123 -11.93 -28.78 -6.11
CA SER A 123 -12.37 -30.20 -6.14
C SER A 123 -13.49 -30.55 -5.15
N ILE A 124 -14.16 -29.55 -4.55
CA ILE A 124 -15.35 -29.80 -3.70
C ILE A 124 -16.66 -29.39 -4.41
N TYR A 125 -16.58 -28.85 -5.64
CA TYR A 125 -17.77 -28.48 -6.43
C TYR A 125 -17.99 -29.42 -7.62
N TRP A 126 -17.93 -30.73 -7.38
CA TRP A 126 -18.74 -31.72 -8.10
C TRP A 126 -18.71 -33.06 -7.34
N ASN A 127 -19.68 -33.24 -6.45
CA ASN A 127 -20.26 -34.54 -6.17
C ASN A 127 -21.70 -34.34 -5.72
#